data_AF-A0A6A7M3D6-F1
#
_entry.id   AF-A0A6A7M3D6-F1
#
_cell.length_a   1.000
_cell.length_b   1.000
_cell.length_c   1.000
_cell.angle_alpha   90.00
_cell.angle_beta   90.00
_cell.angle_gamma   90.00
#
_symmetry.space_group_name_H-M   'P 1'
#
loop_
_entity.id
_entity.type
_entity.pdbx_description
1 polymer ?
#
loop_
_entity_poly.entity_id
_entity_poly.type
_entity_poly.pdbx_seq_one_letter_code
_entity_poly.pdbx_strand_id
1 'polypeptide(L)'
;MGTILAKGLDLAEAGVSLGVTILNRVSLAAQQKIREGLDGAAQSQSGPQSDAQPGPPGATPDVPAESAEADQYGLTNRLPLTPGGEVRISFSVNNDSVTEVRKVEFKVQGFAGESREAAIDASAFAVKPGQKTIAPVDFEKFVLKGVVPETTPPDVYRGVVVVRSDKDLFIPVILVVTPP
;
A
#
# COMPACT_ATOMS: atom_id res chain seq x y z
N MET A 1 -45.99 -4.83 23.03
CA MET A 1 -46.16 -5.06 21.58
C MET A 1 -46.16 -3.70 20.90
N GLY A 2 -45.32 -3.31 19.96
CA GLY A 2 -44.22 -3.95 19.25
C GLY A 2 -43.73 -2.93 18.20
N THR A 3 -42.51 -2.44 18.34
CA THR A 3 -41.52 -2.22 17.26
C THR A 3 -42.02 -1.76 15.87
N ILE A 4 -42.20 -0.45 15.66
CA ILE A 4 -42.27 0.15 14.30
C ILE A 4 -41.52 1.49 14.18
N LEU A 5 -40.39 1.66 14.89
CA LEU A 5 -39.58 2.90 14.76
C LEU A 5 -38.09 2.65 14.43
N ALA A 6 -37.66 1.39 14.35
CA ALA A 6 -36.24 1.06 14.16
C ALA A 6 -35.80 0.86 12.69
N LYS A 7 -36.71 0.89 11.70
CA LYS A 7 -36.37 0.62 10.28
C LYS A 7 -36.15 1.87 9.42
N GLY A 8 -36.36 3.07 9.94
CA GLY A 8 -36.21 4.32 9.19
C GLY A 8 -34.81 4.94 9.24
N LEU A 9 -34.01 4.61 10.26
CA LEU A 9 -32.68 5.20 10.46
C LEU A 9 -31.55 4.46 9.71
N ASP A 10 -31.81 3.22 9.29
CA ASP A 10 -30.83 2.36 8.61
C ASP A 10 -30.68 2.71 7.11
N LEU A 11 -31.64 3.45 6.54
CA LEU A 11 -31.71 3.72 5.10
C LEU A 11 -30.83 4.90 4.64
N ALA A 12 -30.27 5.68 5.57
CA ALA A 12 -29.33 6.76 5.27
C ALA A 12 -27.86 6.26 5.17
N GLU A 13 -27.54 5.07 5.69
CA GLU A 13 -26.19 4.47 5.57
C GLU A 13 -25.99 3.67 4.26
N ALA A 14 -27.04 3.54 3.44
CA ALA A 14 -26.98 2.91 2.12
C ALA A 14 -26.60 3.87 0.98
N GLY A 15 -26.41 5.16 1.28
CA GLY A 15 -26.18 6.20 0.28
C GLY A 15 -24.73 6.61 0.14
N VAL A 16 -24.16 6.36 -1.05
CA VAL A 16 -22.96 7.01 -1.60
C VAL A 16 -21.61 6.38 -1.21
N SER A 17 -21.45 5.11 -1.57
CA SER A 17 -20.14 4.53 -1.88
C SER A 17 -19.68 5.05 -3.26
N LEU A 18 -19.13 6.26 -3.33
CA LEU A 18 -18.54 6.79 -4.57
C LEU A 18 -17.02 6.62 -4.54
N GLY A 19 -16.56 5.69 -5.40
CA GLY A 19 -15.19 5.23 -5.47
C GLY A 19 -14.25 6.13 -6.24
N VAL A 20 -12.96 5.83 -6.09
CA VAL A 20 -11.91 6.24 -7.04
C VAL A 20 -11.05 5.00 -7.27
N THR A 21 -10.89 4.64 -8.53
CA THR A 21 -10.20 3.45 -9.03
C THR A 21 -8.70 3.74 -9.14
N ILE A 22 -7.82 2.82 -8.70
CA ILE A 22 -6.40 2.86 -9.05
C ILE A 22 -6.16 1.83 -10.16
N LEU A 23 -5.72 2.31 -11.32
CA LEU A 23 -5.38 1.55 -12.52
C LEU A 23 -3.90 1.13 -12.47
N ASN A 24 -3.64 -0.12 -12.85
CA ASN A 24 -2.29 -0.65 -13.06
C ASN A 24 -1.84 -0.31 -14.50
N ARG A 25 -0.65 0.29 -14.67
CA ARG A 25 0.08 0.21 -15.95
C ARG A 25 1.47 -0.37 -15.69
N VAL A 26 1.67 -1.58 -16.19
CA VAL A 26 2.94 -2.31 -16.18
C VAL A 26 3.87 -1.67 -17.21
N SER A 27 4.94 -1.02 -16.76
CA SER A 27 6.06 -0.62 -17.62
C SER A 27 7.22 -1.59 -17.39
N LEU A 28 7.42 -2.51 -18.34
CA LEU A 28 8.54 -3.48 -18.40
C LEU A 28 9.94 -2.82 -18.33
N ALA A 29 10.05 -1.49 -18.50
CA ALA A 29 11.31 -0.75 -18.49
C ALA A 29 11.97 -0.62 -17.09
N ALA A 30 11.20 -0.74 -15.99
CA ALA A 30 11.77 -0.59 -14.65
C ALA A 30 12.55 -1.82 -14.16
N GLN A 31 12.28 -3.00 -14.73
CA GLN A 31 12.97 -4.24 -14.32
C GLN A 31 14.38 -4.39 -14.93
N GLN A 32 14.68 -3.73 -16.06
CA GLN A 32 16.01 -3.80 -16.68
C GLN A 32 17.05 -2.96 -15.92
N LYS A 33 16.66 -1.77 -15.43
CA LYS A 33 17.55 -0.86 -14.68
C LYS A 33 18.05 -1.43 -13.35
N ILE A 34 17.28 -2.32 -12.70
CA ILE A 34 17.71 -2.99 -11.46
C ILE A 34 18.75 -4.07 -11.76
N ARG A 35 18.69 -4.72 -12.93
CA ARG A 35 19.63 -5.77 -13.32
C ARG A 35 20.98 -5.20 -13.78
N GLU A 36 20.97 -4.04 -14.42
CA GLU A 36 22.20 -3.33 -14.84
C GLU A 36 22.94 -2.72 -13.63
N GLY A 37 22.21 -2.30 -12.59
CA GLY A 37 22.81 -1.72 -11.37
C GLY A 37 23.61 -2.70 -10.50
N LEU A 38 23.45 -4.01 -10.68
CA LEU A 38 24.21 -5.02 -9.94
C LEU A 38 25.53 -5.44 -10.63
N ASP A 39 25.65 -5.25 -11.95
CA ASP A 39 26.85 -5.62 -12.71
C ASP A 39 27.93 -4.51 -12.69
N GLY A 40 27.54 -3.25 -12.43
CA GLY A 40 28.45 -2.09 -12.40
C GLY A 40 29.22 -1.88 -11.09
N ALA A 41 28.92 -2.63 -10.03
CA ALA A 41 29.51 -2.41 -8.69
C ALA A 41 30.87 -3.11 -8.46
N ALA A 42 31.48 -3.71 -9.48
CA ALA A 42 32.74 -4.47 -9.35
C ALA A 42 34.00 -3.77 -9.89
N GLN A 43 33.91 -2.54 -10.42
CA GLN A 43 35.09 -1.79 -10.87
C GLN A 43 35.08 -0.37 -10.35
N SER A 44 35.68 -0.14 -9.16
CA SER A 44 36.40 1.08 -8.81
C SER A 44 37.10 0.93 -7.46
N GLN A 45 38.34 0.44 -7.47
CA GLN A 45 39.30 0.65 -6.38
C GLN A 45 40.66 1.01 -6.97
N SER A 46 41.17 2.20 -6.64
CA SER A 46 42.56 2.61 -6.33
C SER A 46 42.78 4.09 -6.72
N GLY A 47 42.86 5.02 -5.75
CA GLY A 47 44.13 5.63 -5.30
C GLY A 47 44.00 7.17 -5.10
N PRO A 48 44.89 7.85 -4.36
CA PRO A 48 44.48 8.82 -3.31
C PRO A 48 44.98 10.29 -3.40
N GLN A 49 44.32 11.15 -2.59
CA GLN A 49 44.82 12.25 -1.74
C GLN A 49 44.83 13.75 -2.16
N SER A 50 44.03 14.51 -1.39
CA SER A 50 44.30 15.75 -0.61
C SER A 50 44.27 17.19 -1.19
N ASP A 51 43.48 17.99 -0.46
CA ASP A 51 43.61 19.41 -0.07
C ASP A 51 43.32 20.55 -1.07
N ALA A 52 42.13 21.16 -0.94
CA ALA A 52 41.95 22.52 -0.37
C ALA A 52 40.57 23.13 -0.73
N GLN A 53 39.81 23.54 0.29
CA GLN A 53 38.62 24.40 0.23
C GLN A 53 38.96 25.66 1.08
N PRO A 54 38.61 26.93 0.70
CA PRO A 54 37.24 27.43 0.89
C PRO A 54 36.71 28.54 -0.05
N GLY A 55 35.41 28.44 -0.36
CA GLY A 55 34.56 29.57 -0.77
C GLY A 55 33.12 29.15 -1.10
N PRO A 56 32.09 29.60 -0.36
CA PRO A 56 30.70 29.71 -0.84
C PRO A 56 30.39 31.19 -1.21
N PRO A 57 29.18 31.58 -1.67
CA PRO A 57 27.96 30.80 -1.92
C PRO A 57 27.37 31.01 -3.33
N GLY A 58 26.42 30.16 -3.72
CA GLY A 58 25.39 30.53 -4.70
C GLY A 58 25.22 29.58 -5.87
N ALA A 59 23.96 29.18 -6.06
CA ALA A 59 23.41 28.41 -7.17
C ALA A 59 23.77 26.92 -7.18
N THR A 60 23.20 26.18 -6.24
CA THR A 60 22.67 24.85 -6.60
C THR A 60 21.74 25.05 -7.80
N PRO A 61 21.98 24.42 -8.95
CA PRO A 61 20.89 24.18 -9.87
C PRO A 61 19.85 23.41 -9.08
N ASP A 62 18.66 23.97 -9.06
CA ASP A 62 17.41 23.32 -8.73
C ASP A 62 17.44 21.92 -9.33
N VAL A 63 17.86 20.93 -8.55
CA VAL A 63 17.42 19.56 -8.76
C VAL A 63 15.92 19.69 -8.61
N PRO A 64 15.11 19.43 -9.66
CA PRO A 64 13.70 19.27 -9.43
C PRO A 64 13.62 18.24 -8.31
N ALA A 65 12.94 18.59 -7.22
CA ALA A 65 12.58 17.66 -6.18
C ALA A 65 11.58 16.66 -6.77
N GLU A 66 11.99 15.87 -7.74
CA GLU A 66 11.21 14.83 -8.40
C GLU A 66 11.21 13.54 -7.56
N SER A 67 11.33 13.70 -6.24
CA SER A 67 11.24 12.63 -5.25
C SER A 67 9.95 12.69 -4.41
N ALA A 68 9.03 13.60 -4.71
CA ALA A 68 7.81 13.79 -3.91
C ALA A 68 6.53 13.23 -4.57
N GLU A 69 6.62 12.66 -5.77
CA GLU A 69 5.44 12.16 -6.51
C GLU A 69 5.76 10.85 -7.25
N ALA A 70 6.40 9.91 -6.57
CA ALA A 70 6.11 8.51 -6.88
C ALA A 70 4.64 8.31 -6.48
N ASP A 71 3.72 8.56 -7.42
CA ASP A 71 2.29 8.25 -7.36
C ASP A 71 2.13 6.97 -6.55
N GLN A 72 1.70 7.11 -5.30
CA GLN A 72 2.01 6.12 -4.27
C GLN A 72 1.02 4.96 -4.41
N TYR A 73 1.32 4.05 -5.35
CA TYR A 73 0.53 2.85 -5.62
C TYR A 73 0.42 2.03 -4.33
N GLY A 74 -0.77 1.99 -3.72
CA GLY A 74 -0.99 1.31 -2.45
C GLY A 74 -2.43 1.39 -1.95
N LEU A 75 -2.74 0.62 -0.92
CA LEU A 75 -4.01 0.67 -0.20
C LEU A 75 -3.92 1.73 0.88
N THR A 76 -4.87 2.67 0.92
CA THR A 76 -4.96 3.66 2.00
C THR A 76 -6.38 3.76 2.54
N ASN A 77 -6.53 3.98 3.85
CA ASN A 77 -7.85 4.25 4.43
C ASN A 77 -8.34 5.63 3.96
N ARG A 78 -9.60 5.69 3.54
CA ARG A 78 -10.21 6.93 3.02
C ARG A 78 -10.90 7.76 4.08
N LEU A 79 -11.38 7.08 5.13
CA LEU A 79 -12.07 7.70 6.24
C LEU A 79 -11.09 7.91 7.39
N PRO A 80 -11.32 8.92 8.24
CA PRO A 80 -10.60 9.07 9.49
C PRO A 80 -10.68 7.77 10.27
N LEU A 81 -9.53 7.22 10.62
CA LEU A 81 -9.43 5.98 11.37
C LEU A 81 -9.03 6.36 12.78
N THR A 82 -9.86 6.04 13.76
CA THR A 82 -9.54 6.22 15.18
C THR A 82 -9.10 4.88 15.77
N PRO A 83 -8.43 4.88 16.94
CA PRO A 83 -8.22 3.65 17.69
C PRO A 83 -9.56 2.97 17.97
N GLY A 84 -9.66 1.65 17.73
CA GLY A 84 -10.93 0.90 17.75
C GLY A 84 -11.74 0.96 16.46
N GLY A 85 -11.32 1.75 15.47
CA GLY A 85 -12.03 1.93 14.19
C GLY A 85 -11.92 0.73 13.24
N GLU A 86 -12.98 0.49 12.46
CA GLU A 86 -13.00 -0.55 11.42
C GLU A 86 -12.20 -0.10 10.18
N VAL A 87 -11.27 -0.95 9.75
CA VAL A 87 -10.60 -0.83 8.45
C VAL A 87 -11.38 -1.61 7.41
N ARG A 88 -11.75 -0.95 6.31
CA ARG A 88 -12.38 -1.58 5.15
C ARG A 88 -11.89 -0.93 3.85
N ILE A 89 -10.88 -1.52 3.22
CA ILE A 89 -10.28 -1.00 1.99
C ILE A 89 -10.49 -2.00 0.86
N SER A 90 -11.23 -1.61 -0.18
CA SER A 90 -11.51 -2.46 -1.34
C SER A 90 -10.45 -2.28 -2.42
N PHE A 91 -10.02 -3.37 -3.04
CA PHE A 91 -9.07 -3.37 -4.15
C PHE A 91 -9.36 -4.53 -5.11
N SER A 92 -8.73 -4.53 -6.28
CA SER A 92 -8.91 -5.59 -7.28
C SER A 92 -7.57 -6.14 -7.73
N VAL A 93 -7.56 -7.41 -8.12
CA VAL A 93 -6.41 -8.03 -8.79
C VAL A 93 -6.86 -8.49 -10.16
N ASN A 94 -6.10 -8.10 -11.18
CA ASN A 94 -6.34 -8.51 -12.56
C ASN A 94 -5.55 -9.76 -12.89
N ASN A 95 -6.10 -10.57 -13.79
CA ASN A 95 -5.37 -11.57 -14.52
C ASN A 95 -5.32 -11.18 -16.00
N ASP A 96 -4.21 -10.55 -16.39
CA ASP A 96 -4.00 -10.09 -17.76
C ASP A 96 -3.59 -11.24 -18.72
N SER A 97 -3.39 -12.46 -18.19
CA SER A 97 -3.12 -13.64 -19.01
C SER A 97 -4.33 -14.00 -19.87
N VAL A 98 -4.11 -14.26 -21.15
CA VAL A 98 -5.16 -14.63 -22.11
C VAL A 98 -5.51 -16.12 -22.11
N THR A 99 -4.64 -16.95 -21.53
CA THR A 99 -4.74 -18.42 -21.58
C THR A 99 -4.72 -19.07 -20.21
N GLU A 100 -4.07 -18.45 -19.22
CA GLU A 100 -3.81 -19.08 -17.93
C GLU A 100 -4.68 -18.49 -16.83
N VAL A 101 -5.10 -19.35 -15.89
CA VAL A 101 -5.76 -18.92 -14.65
C VAL A 101 -4.71 -18.40 -13.66
N ARG A 102 -5.07 -17.38 -12.88
CA ARG A 102 -4.20 -16.86 -11.82
C ARG A 102 -4.73 -17.24 -10.45
N LYS A 103 -3.94 -17.97 -9.67
CA LYS A 103 -4.26 -18.29 -8.27
C LYS A 103 -3.62 -17.24 -7.36
N VAL A 104 -4.42 -16.64 -6.49
CA VAL A 104 -3.97 -15.63 -5.52
C VAL A 104 -4.31 -16.10 -4.10
N GLU A 105 -3.34 -15.98 -3.19
CA GLU A 105 -3.52 -16.08 -1.74
C GLU A 105 -2.97 -14.81 -1.09
N PHE A 106 -3.64 -14.30 -0.07
CA PHE A 106 -3.27 -13.04 0.58
C PHE A 106 -2.77 -13.26 2.00
N LYS A 107 -1.65 -12.60 2.33
CA LYS A 107 -1.13 -12.50 3.69
C LYS A 107 -0.85 -11.04 4.03
N VAL A 108 -1.39 -10.57 5.15
CA VAL A 108 -1.05 -9.25 5.68
C VAL A 108 0.26 -9.37 6.48
N GLN A 109 1.20 -8.46 6.25
CA GLN A 109 2.33 -8.23 7.14
C GLN A 109 1.99 -7.03 8.02
N GLY A 110 2.35 -7.10 9.30
CA GLY A 110 1.98 -6.10 10.31
C GLY A 110 2.37 -4.67 9.91
N PHE A 111 1.87 -3.71 10.68
CA PHE A 111 2.03 -2.30 10.36
C PHE A 111 2.97 -1.62 11.34
N ALA A 112 3.93 -0.84 10.83
CA ALA A 112 4.83 -0.04 11.64
C ALA A 112 4.48 1.45 11.53
N GLY A 113 4.33 2.12 12.67
CA GLY A 113 4.13 3.55 12.77
C GLY A 113 5.39 4.32 12.40
N GLU A 114 5.26 5.34 11.57
CA GLU A 114 6.37 6.13 11.04
C GLU A 114 7.05 7.00 12.10
N SER A 115 6.26 7.58 13.02
CA SER A 115 6.77 8.57 13.98
C SER A 115 7.02 8.00 15.37
N ARG A 116 6.21 7.01 15.79
CA ARG A 116 6.16 6.53 17.18
C ARG A 116 6.74 5.13 17.38
N GLU A 117 7.22 4.51 16.31
CA GLU A 117 7.73 3.12 16.29
C GLU A 117 6.73 2.08 16.87
N ALA A 118 5.46 2.47 17.00
CA ALA A 118 4.38 1.60 17.44
C ALA A 118 4.04 0.61 16.33
N ALA A 119 3.72 -0.63 16.68
CA ALA A 119 3.33 -1.64 15.71
C ALA A 119 1.88 -2.08 15.89
N ILE A 120 1.19 -2.35 14.79
CA ILE A 120 -0.10 -3.05 14.77
C ILE A 120 0.14 -4.44 14.23
N ASP A 121 -0.26 -5.46 15.00
CA ASP A 121 -0.08 -6.85 14.61
C ASP A 121 -0.88 -7.18 13.34
N ALA A 122 -0.30 -8.03 12.48
CA ALA A 122 -0.94 -8.46 11.24
C ALA A 122 -2.28 -9.15 11.47
N SER A 123 -2.44 -9.84 12.60
CA SER A 123 -3.65 -10.60 12.95
C SER A 123 -4.87 -9.71 13.16
N ALA A 124 -4.68 -8.41 13.37
CA ALA A 124 -5.77 -7.43 13.42
C ALA A 124 -6.47 -7.26 12.05
N PHE A 125 -5.84 -7.71 10.95
CA PHE A 125 -6.34 -7.51 9.60
C PHE A 125 -6.29 -8.79 8.76
N ALA A 126 -7.22 -8.88 7.81
CA ALA A 126 -7.28 -9.96 6.84
C ALA A 126 -7.87 -9.47 5.52
N VAL A 127 -7.42 -10.07 4.41
CA VAL A 127 -8.05 -9.87 3.11
C VAL A 127 -9.20 -10.87 2.93
N LYS A 128 -10.33 -10.39 2.40
CA LYS A 128 -11.51 -11.21 2.10
C LYS A 128 -11.92 -11.04 0.63
N PRO A 129 -12.10 -12.12 -0.15
CA PRO A 129 -11.71 -13.50 0.19
C PRO A 129 -10.18 -13.64 0.38
N GLY A 130 -9.74 -14.56 1.23
CA GLY A 130 -8.30 -14.73 1.55
C GLY A 130 -7.51 -15.45 0.45
N GLN A 131 -8.21 -16.13 -0.45
CA GLN A 131 -7.65 -16.76 -1.65
C GLN A 131 -8.71 -16.79 -2.75
N LYS A 132 -8.29 -16.76 -4.01
CA LYS A 132 -9.20 -16.94 -5.16
C LYS A 132 -8.44 -17.39 -6.41
N THR A 133 -9.14 -18.00 -7.34
CA THR A 133 -8.67 -18.24 -8.71
C THR A 133 -9.37 -17.26 -9.64
N ILE A 134 -8.60 -16.55 -10.47
CA ILE A 134 -9.05 -15.53 -11.40
C ILE A 134 -8.92 -16.11 -12.82
N ALA A 135 -9.98 -16.06 -13.60
CA ALA A 135 -9.99 -16.57 -14.97
C ALA A 135 -9.08 -15.74 -15.90
N PRO A 136 -8.71 -16.25 -17.09
CA PRO A 136 -7.97 -15.46 -18.07
C PRO A 136 -8.76 -14.20 -18.46
N VAL A 137 -8.06 -13.06 -18.60
CA VAL A 137 -8.64 -11.76 -18.99
C VAL A 137 -9.78 -11.32 -18.05
N ASP A 138 -9.67 -11.65 -16.77
CA ASP A 138 -10.69 -11.39 -15.75
C ASP A 138 -10.09 -10.68 -14.54
N PHE A 139 -10.94 -10.20 -13.63
CA PHE A 139 -10.50 -9.55 -12.40
C PHE A 139 -11.38 -9.92 -11.23
N GLU A 140 -10.78 -9.94 -10.04
CA GLU A 140 -11.49 -10.25 -8.80
C GLU A 140 -11.32 -9.11 -7.79
N LYS A 141 -12.39 -8.88 -7.01
CA LYS A 141 -12.44 -7.85 -5.96
C LYS A 141 -12.16 -8.45 -4.60
N PHE A 142 -11.36 -7.74 -3.83
CA PHE A 142 -10.92 -8.10 -2.49
C PHE A 142 -11.13 -6.93 -1.54
N VAL A 143 -11.22 -7.22 -0.25
CA VAL A 143 -11.36 -6.21 0.79
C VAL A 143 -10.39 -6.52 1.92
N LEU A 144 -9.47 -5.60 2.19
CA LEU A 144 -8.70 -5.59 3.43
C LEU A 144 -9.64 -5.15 4.55
N LYS A 145 -9.85 -6.02 5.53
CA LYS A 145 -10.74 -5.81 6.67
C LYS A 145 -10.01 -6.00 7.98
N GLY A 146 -10.41 -5.29 9.02
CA GLY A 146 -9.91 -5.48 10.37
C GLY A 146 -10.32 -4.36 11.29
N VAL A 147 -9.78 -4.36 12.51
CA VAL A 147 -10.04 -3.31 13.51
C VAL A 147 -8.71 -2.82 14.02
N VAL A 148 -8.54 -1.49 14.08
CA VAL A 148 -7.36 -0.90 14.72
C VAL A 148 -7.45 -1.13 16.22
N PRO A 149 -6.43 -1.69 16.89
CA PRO A 149 -6.44 -1.84 18.34
C PRO A 149 -6.73 -0.52 19.07
N GLU A 150 -7.47 -0.58 20.18
CA GLU A 150 -7.81 0.62 20.96
C GLU A 150 -6.59 1.31 21.58
N THR A 151 -5.49 0.58 21.73
CA THR A 151 -4.21 1.08 22.27
C THR A 151 -3.32 1.71 21.20
N THR A 152 -3.73 1.71 19.93
CA THR A 152 -2.94 2.25 18.83
C THR A 152 -2.85 3.77 18.93
N PRO A 153 -1.66 4.37 19.06
CA PRO A 153 -1.53 5.82 19.05
C PRO A 153 -1.83 6.43 17.67
N PRO A 154 -2.20 7.72 17.59
CA PRO A 154 -2.28 8.43 16.31
C PRO A 154 -0.91 8.48 15.63
N ASP A 155 -0.83 7.96 14.40
CA ASP A 155 0.38 7.91 13.56
C ASP A 155 0.00 7.51 12.12
N VAL A 156 0.99 7.53 11.23
CA VAL A 156 0.91 6.91 9.89
C VAL A 156 1.56 5.53 9.95
N TYR A 157 0.75 4.51 9.75
CA TYR A 157 1.15 3.10 9.82
C TYR A 157 1.37 2.52 8.44
N ARG A 158 2.59 2.01 8.17
CA ARG A 158 2.94 1.38 6.90
C ARG A 158 3.02 -0.13 7.06
N GLY A 159 2.30 -0.84 6.20
CA GLY A 159 2.27 -2.30 6.14
C GLY A 159 2.26 -2.79 4.70
N VAL A 160 2.12 -4.10 4.51
CA VAL A 160 2.13 -4.74 3.18
C VAL A 160 1.14 -5.89 3.13
N VAL A 161 0.36 -5.95 2.06
CA VAL A 161 -0.38 -7.16 1.66
C VAL A 161 0.48 -7.93 0.66
N VAL A 162 0.91 -9.12 1.04
CA VAL A 162 1.58 -10.07 0.14
C VAL A 162 0.52 -10.84 -0.62
N VAL A 163 0.60 -10.80 -1.94
CA VAL A 163 -0.19 -11.63 -2.85
C VAL A 163 0.70 -12.74 -3.35
N ARG A 164 0.44 -13.96 -2.88
CA ARG A 164 1.12 -15.16 -3.33
C ARG A 164 0.46 -15.69 -4.60
N SER A 165 1.26 -15.83 -5.63
CA SER A 165 0.92 -16.38 -6.95
C SER A 165 2.17 -17.05 -7.53
N ASP A 166 2.20 -17.32 -8.83
CA ASP A 166 3.42 -17.74 -9.54
C ASP A 166 4.60 -16.77 -9.33
N LYS A 167 4.29 -15.48 -9.18
CA LYS A 167 5.21 -14.45 -8.71
C LYS A 167 4.55 -13.69 -7.56
N ASP A 168 5.23 -13.64 -6.43
CA ASP A 168 4.79 -12.87 -5.29
C ASP A 168 4.73 -11.37 -5.64
N LEU A 169 3.61 -10.75 -5.28
CA LEU A 169 3.39 -9.31 -5.42
C LEU A 169 3.26 -8.70 -4.03
N PHE A 170 3.76 -7.49 -3.85
CA PHE A 170 3.67 -6.74 -2.60
C PHE A 170 2.84 -5.49 -2.85
N ILE A 171 1.71 -5.37 -2.14
CA ILE A 171 0.85 -4.19 -2.21
C ILE A 171 1.09 -3.38 -0.93
N PRO A 172 1.72 -2.19 -1.03
CA PRO A 172 1.90 -1.31 0.12
C PRO A 172 0.54 -0.92 0.72
N VAL A 173 0.47 -0.82 2.04
CA VAL A 173 -0.71 -0.35 2.76
C VAL A 173 -0.32 0.77 3.71
N ILE A 174 -1.08 1.86 3.70
CA ILE A 174 -0.92 3.01 4.57
C ILE A 174 -2.20 3.17 5.37
N LEU A 175 -2.10 3.14 6.69
CA LEU A 175 -3.19 3.42 7.60
C LEU A 175 -2.88 4.70 8.38
N VAL A 176 -3.66 5.75 8.15
CA VAL A 176 -3.55 7.01 8.89
C VAL A 176 -4.52 6.96 10.06
N VAL A 177 -3.99 6.87 11.29
CA VAL A 177 -4.77 6.86 12.53
C VAL A 177 -4.75 8.25 13.15
N THR A 178 -5.93 8.82 13.40
CA THR A 178 -6.12 10.13 14.00
C THR A 178 -6.58 10.01 15.46
N PRO A 179 -6.42 11.07 16.28
CA PRO A 179 -7.03 11.13 17.61
C PRO A 179 -8.54 10.89 17.56
N PRO A 180 -9.14 10.28 18.60
CA PRO A 180 -10.60 10.12 18.72
C PRO A 180 -11.34 11.45 18.89
#